data_AF-A0A150N2K1-F1
#
_entry.id   AF-A0A150N2K1-F1
#
_cell.length_a   1.000
_cell.length_b   1.000
_cell.length_c   1.000
_cell.angle_alpha   90.00
_cell.angle_beta   90.00
_cell.angle_gamma   90.00
#
_symmetry.space_group_name_H-M   'P 1'
#
loop_
_entity.id
_entity.type
_entity.pdbx_description
1 polymer ?
#
loop_
_entity_poly.entity_id
_entity_poly.type
_entity_poly.pdbx_seq_one_letter_code
_entity_poly.pdbx_strand_id
1 'polypeptide(L)'
;MYGAQFDALFAPIVPVPEERVIVKEDGETLALSAERTLTFYDTPGHANHHFSIYDSYSGGVFTGDTIGVFYPQLQEAVRLERW
;
A
#
# COMPACT_ATOMS: atom_id res chain seq x y z
N MET A 1 -2.45 -8.56 17.92
CA MET A 1 -3.27 -7.37 17.63
C MET A 1 -4.73 -7.54 18.10
N TYR A 2 -5.43 -8.65 17.78
CA TYR A 2 -6.88 -8.78 18.12
C TYR A 2 -7.26 -9.98 19.01
N GLY A 3 -6.42 -11.02 19.13
CA GLY A 3 -6.63 -12.13 20.07
C GLY A 3 -8.02 -12.77 20.00
N ALA A 4 -8.65 -12.98 21.15
CA ALA A 4 -9.98 -13.58 21.27
C ALA A 4 -11.11 -12.76 20.61
N GLN A 5 -10.87 -11.49 20.26
CA GLN A 5 -11.85 -10.64 19.60
C GLN A 5 -11.85 -10.80 18.08
N PHE A 6 -10.90 -11.56 17.51
CA PHE A 6 -10.75 -11.68 16.06
C PHE A 6 -12.03 -12.14 15.38
N ASP A 7 -12.66 -13.20 15.88
CA ASP A 7 -13.86 -13.76 15.26
C ASP A 7 -15.04 -12.78 15.32
N ALA A 8 -15.21 -12.09 16.44
CA ALA A 8 -16.27 -11.10 16.60
C ALA A 8 -16.09 -9.89 15.66
N LEU A 9 -14.85 -9.54 15.33
CA LEU A 9 -14.53 -8.37 14.51
C LEU A 9 -14.43 -8.68 13.02
N PHE A 10 -13.96 -9.87 12.64
CA PHE A 10 -13.51 -10.14 11.28
C PHE A 10 -14.07 -11.44 10.68
N ALA A 11 -14.66 -12.35 11.46
CA ALA A 11 -15.16 -13.60 10.91
C ALA A 11 -16.55 -13.44 10.26
N PRO A 12 -16.85 -14.21 9.20
CA PRO A 12 -15.94 -15.13 8.50
C PRO A 12 -15.07 -14.40 7.45
N ILE A 13 -13.78 -14.72 7.42
CA ILE A 13 -12.90 -14.36 6.30
C ILE A 13 -12.95 -15.51 5.30
N VAL A 14 -13.55 -15.26 4.14
CA VAL A 14 -13.68 -16.26 3.06
C VAL A 14 -12.53 -16.06 2.07
N PRO A 15 -11.79 -17.13 1.69
CA PRO A 15 -10.71 -17.00 0.72
C PRO A 15 -11.25 -16.64 -0.66
N VAL A 16 -10.44 -15.91 -1.43
CA VAL A 16 -10.67 -15.72 -2.86
C VAL A 16 -10.17 -16.94 -3.63
N PRO A 17 -10.82 -17.34 -4.74
CA PRO A 17 -10.29 -18.38 -5.63
C PRO A 17 -8.89 -18.02 -6.14
N GLU A 18 -7.98 -19.00 -6.13
CA GLU A 18 -6.56 -18.79 -6.48
C GLU A 18 -6.39 -18.26 -7.90
N GLU A 19 -7.23 -18.71 -8.84
CA GLU A 19 -7.23 -18.26 -10.24
C GLU A 19 -7.59 -16.78 -10.41
N ARG A 20 -8.04 -16.10 -9.35
CA ARG A 20 -8.33 -14.65 -9.33
C ARG A 20 -7.22 -13.85 -8.67
N VAL A 21 -6.13 -14.49 -8.24
CA VAL A 21 -4.99 -13.83 -7.60
C VAL A 21 -3.84 -13.75 -8.60
N ILE A 22 -3.27 -12.56 -8.75
CA ILE A 22 -2.06 -12.34 -9.54
C ILE A 22 -0.98 -11.88 -8.57
N VAL A 23 0.08 -12.68 -8.42
CA VAL A 23 1.26 -12.32 -7.65
C VAL A 23 2.10 -11.36 -8.48
N LYS A 24 2.68 -10.35 -7.83
CA LYS A 24 3.60 -9.39 -8.44
C LYS A 24 4.88 -9.31 -7.63
N GLU A 25 5.99 -9.48 -8.32
CA GLU A 25 7.35 -9.31 -7.76
C GLU A 25 7.86 -7.89 -8.06
N ASP A 26 8.95 -7.49 -7.40
CA ASP A 26 9.61 -6.20 -7.63
C ASP A 26 9.94 -5.97 -9.11
N GLY A 27 9.54 -4.81 -9.62
CA GLY A 27 9.73 -4.38 -11.01
C GLY A 27 8.78 -5.02 -12.02
N GLU A 28 7.92 -5.97 -11.63
CA GLU A 28 6.97 -6.55 -12.56
C GLU A 28 5.93 -5.53 -13.04
N THR A 29 5.35 -5.81 -14.19
CA THR A 29 4.38 -4.91 -14.84
C THR A 29 3.05 -5.56 -15.13
N LEU A 30 2.02 -4.74 -15.29
CA LEU A 30 0.69 -5.12 -15.76
C LEU A 30 0.20 -4.10 -16.78
N ALA A 31 0.01 -4.54 -18.02
CA ALA A 31 -0.61 -3.71 -19.06
C ALA A 31 -2.13 -3.66 -18.85
N LEU A 32 -2.68 -2.46 -18.68
CA LEU A 32 -4.13 -2.22 -18.63
C LEU A 32 -4.71 -1.84 -19.98
N SER A 33 -3.90 -1.22 -20.84
CA SER A 33 -4.24 -0.84 -22.22
C SER A 33 -2.96 -0.62 -23.04
N ALA A 34 -3.09 -0.19 -24.30
CA ALA A 34 -1.95 0.18 -25.13
C ALA A 34 -1.12 1.34 -24.57
N GLU A 35 -1.73 2.21 -23.75
CA GLU A 35 -1.10 3.46 -23.25
C GLU A 35 -0.86 3.44 -21.73
N ARG A 36 -1.23 2.36 -21.04
CA ARG A 36 -1.21 2.31 -19.58
C ARG A 36 -0.64 1.02 -19.04
N THR A 37 0.48 1.14 -18.34
CA THR A 37 1.17 0.07 -17.64
C THR A 37 1.32 0.43 -16.17
N LEU A 38 0.99 -0.51 -15.30
CA LEU A 38 1.31 -0.45 -13.89
C LEU A 38 2.65 -1.13 -13.64
N THR A 39 3.55 -0.50 -12.90
CA THR A 39 4.80 -1.10 -12.42
C THR A 39 4.73 -1.26 -10.91
N PHE A 40 5.10 -2.44 -10.43
CA PHE A 40 5.03 -2.81 -9.01
C PHE A 40 6.43 -2.72 -8.42
N TYR A 41 6.55 -2.13 -7.22
CA TYR A 41 7.82 -1.99 -6.51
C TYR A 41 7.66 -2.51 -5.09
N ASP A 42 8.59 -3.35 -4.65
CA ASP A 42 8.63 -3.79 -3.26
C ASP A 42 8.92 -2.59 -2.37
N THR A 43 8.00 -2.33 -1.44
CA THR A 43 8.10 -1.21 -0.50
C THR A 43 7.80 -1.68 0.91
N PRO A 44 8.61 -2.62 1.46
CA PRO A 44 8.38 -3.18 2.77
C PRO A 44 8.42 -2.10 3.85
N GLY A 45 7.52 -2.20 4.82
CA GLY A 45 7.35 -1.20 5.87
C GLY A 45 6.18 -1.55 6.77
N HIS A 46 4.98 -1.06 6.45
CA HIS A 46 3.75 -1.36 7.20
C HIS A 46 3.48 -2.88 7.29
N ALA A 47 3.79 -3.61 6.22
CA ALA A 47 3.81 -5.07 6.19
C ALA A 47 4.98 -5.54 5.30
N ASN A 48 5.46 -6.77 5.52
CA ASN A 48 6.55 -7.34 4.73
C ASN A 48 6.20 -7.54 3.25
N HIS A 49 4.90 -7.71 2.95
CA HIS A 49 4.39 -7.93 1.60
C HIS A 49 3.87 -6.63 0.94
N HIS A 50 4.18 -5.47 1.52
CA HIS A 50 3.69 -4.21 0.98
C HIS A 50 4.47 -3.81 -0.29
N PHE A 51 3.76 -3.34 -1.31
CA PHE A 51 4.33 -2.79 -2.54
C PHE A 51 3.65 -1.47 -2.93
N SER A 52 4.35 -0.67 -3.71
CA SER A 52 3.82 0.56 -4.32
C SER A 52 3.63 0.35 -5.82
N ILE A 53 2.63 1.03 -6.40
CA ILE A 53 2.33 0.92 -7.83
C ILE A 53 2.59 2.26 -8.50
N TYR A 54 3.44 2.28 -9.52
CA TYR A 54 3.55 3.40 -10.44
C TYR A 54 2.62 3.21 -11.65
N ASP A 55 1.90 4.25 -12.03
CA ASP A 55 0.99 4.24 -13.18
C ASP A 55 1.55 5.13 -14.30
N SER A 56 1.96 4.50 -15.41
CA SER A 56 2.63 5.19 -16.52
C SER A 56 1.78 6.28 -17.17
N TYR A 57 0.46 6.16 -17.10
CA TYR A 57 -0.45 7.09 -17.78
C TYR A 57 -0.64 8.38 -16.99
N SER A 58 -0.84 8.28 -15.67
CA SER A 58 -1.01 9.44 -14.79
C SER A 58 0.31 10.03 -14.29
N GLY A 59 1.39 9.24 -14.31
CA GLY A 59 2.65 9.57 -13.64
C GLY A 59 2.57 9.51 -12.11
N GLY A 60 1.45 9.02 -11.56
CA GLY A 60 1.21 8.90 -10.13
C GLY A 60 1.78 7.63 -9.51
N VAL A 61 2.00 7.66 -8.20
CA VAL A 61 2.38 6.49 -7.39
C VAL A 61 1.31 6.24 -6.34
N PHE A 62 0.77 5.02 -6.32
CA PHE A 62 -0.11 4.51 -5.27
C PHE A 62 0.74 3.78 -4.23
N THR A 63 1.00 4.45 -3.11
CA THR A 63 2.00 4.00 -2.12
C THR A 63 1.46 3.16 -0.99
N GLY A 64 0.14 2.97 -0.90
CA GLY A 64 -0.51 2.40 0.27
C GLY A 64 -0.03 3.09 1.55
N ASP A 65 0.25 2.29 2.58
CA ASP A 65 0.65 2.77 3.90
C ASP A 65 2.18 2.94 4.06
N THR A 66 2.99 2.64 3.04
CA THR A 66 4.46 2.74 3.13
C THR A 66 4.95 4.16 3.46
N ILE A 67 4.29 5.20 2.94
CA ILE A 67 4.69 6.58 3.20
C ILE A 67 4.11 7.16 4.50
N GLY A 68 3.30 6.37 5.21
CA GLY A 68 2.61 6.81 6.42
C GLY A 68 1.61 7.95 6.18
N VAL A 69 1.23 8.61 7.27
CA VAL A 69 0.29 9.74 7.25
C VAL A 69 1.03 11.00 7.68
N PHE A 70 0.94 12.05 6.87
CA PHE A 70 1.49 13.35 7.20
C PHE A 70 0.44 14.25 7.86
N TYR A 71 0.78 14.79 9.04
CA TYR A 71 -0.03 15.74 9.77
C TYR A 71 0.67 17.11 9.78
N PRO A 72 0.28 18.05 8.91
CA PRO A 72 0.89 19.38 8.84
C PRO A 72 0.92 20.11 10.18
N GLN A 73 -0.10 19.89 11.03
CA GLN A 73 -0.24 20.50 12.35
C GLN A 73 0.91 20.13 13.29
N LEU A 74 1.52 18.95 13.13
CA LEU A 74 2.65 18.51 13.95
C LEU A 74 3.98 19.11 13.47
N GLN A 75 4.06 19.60 12.24
CA GLN A 75 5.27 20.24 11.72
C GLN A 75 5.48 21.64 12.33
N GLU A 76 4.40 22.38 12.57
CA GLU A 76 4.48 23.74 13.15
C GLU A 76 4.94 23.72 14.60
N ALA A 77 4.47 22.75 15.41
CA ALA A 77 4.85 22.61 16.81
C ALA A 77 6.35 22.36 17.00
N VAL A 78 6.95 21.47 16.18
CA VAL A 78 8.40 21.18 16.21
C VAL A 78 9.25 22.40 15.84
N ARG A 79 8.73 23.31 15.01
CA ARG A 79 9.45 24.51 14.61
C ARG A 79 9.49 25.58 15.72
N LEU A 80 8.55 25.55 16.66
CA LEU A 80 8.46 26.49 17.77
C LEU A 80 9.32 26.09 18.98
N GLU A 81 9.61 24.80 19.18
CA GLU A 81 10.44 24.30 20.29
C GLU A 81 11.96 24.32 20.02
N ARG A 82 12.40 24.84 18.86
CA ARG A 82 13.82 24.91 18.45
C ARG A 82 14.46 26.29 18.62
N TRP A 83 13.90 27.16 19.46
CA TRP A 83 14.48 28.46 19.84
C TRP A 83 14.62 28.59 21.35
#